data_AF-A0A7S1HFV6-F1
#
_entry.id   AF-A0A7S1HFV6-F1
#
_cell.length_a   1.000
_cell.length_b   1.000
_cell.length_c   1.000
_cell.angle_alpha   90.00
_cell.angle_beta   90.00
_cell.angle_gamma   90.00
#
_symmetry.space_group_name_H-M   'P 1'
#
loop_
_entity.id
_entity.type
_entity.pdbx_description
1 polymer ?
#
loop_
_entity_poly.entity_id
_entity_poly.type
_entity_poly.pdbx_seq_one_letter_code
_entity_poly.pdbx_strand_id
1 'polypeptide(L)'
;RNPKEDRTVRMDRINQVRTVPRAKALQHLRLPERLLRLKDEQQSGALVALQQVDEPLRQAVLDEWDARCRNSAVRNPAGYLFGIIQKAIRGEFKAWAGDNGA
;
A
#
# COMPACT_ATOMS: atom_id res chain seq x y z
N ARG A 1 -44.56 35.15 -20.67
CA ARG A 1 -44.43 34.04 -21.63
C ARG A 1 -42.99 33.52 -21.54
N ASN A 2 -42.83 32.28 -21.09
CA ASN A 2 -41.58 31.51 -21.13
C ASN A 2 -41.18 31.24 -22.59
N PRO A 3 -39.88 31.11 -22.89
CA PRO A 3 -39.44 29.79 -23.32
C PRO A 3 -38.15 29.32 -22.61
N LYS A 4 -38.27 28.07 -22.18
CA LYS A 4 -37.31 27.13 -21.61
C LYS A 4 -36.10 26.94 -22.53
N GLU A 5 -34.89 27.21 -22.02
CA GLU A 5 -33.69 26.48 -22.44
C GLU A 5 -33.25 25.56 -21.32
N ASP A 6 -33.42 24.28 -21.60
CA ASP A 6 -32.95 23.13 -20.87
C ASP A 6 -31.41 23.08 -20.98
N ARG A 7 -30.70 23.62 -19.98
CA ARG A 7 -29.26 23.36 -19.80
C ARG A 7 -29.07 22.49 -18.57
N THR A 8 -29.11 21.19 -18.82
CA THR A 8 -28.51 20.17 -17.97
C THR A 8 -27.03 20.51 -17.72
N VAL A 9 -26.69 21.01 -16.53
CA VAL A 9 -25.28 21.02 -16.07
C VAL A 9 -24.96 19.59 -15.66
N ARG A 10 -24.56 18.84 -16.68
CA ARG A 10 -24.05 17.49 -16.66
C ARG A 10 -22.76 17.45 -15.85
N MET A 11 -22.76 16.65 -14.79
CA MET A 11 -21.63 15.87 -14.26
C MET A 11 -20.23 16.47 -14.51
N ASP A 12 -19.79 17.35 -13.62
CA ASP A 12 -18.36 17.64 -13.47
C ASP A 12 -18.01 17.62 -11.98
N ARG A 13 -17.76 16.41 -11.48
CA ARG A 13 -16.63 16.14 -10.61
C ARG A 13 -16.08 14.80 -11.04
N ILE A 14 -15.45 14.91 -12.21
CA ILE A 14 -14.48 13.99 -12.76
C ILE A 14 -13.79 13.31 -11.58
N ASN A 15 -14.12 12.02 -11.42
CA ASN A 15 -13.31 11.04 -10.73
C ASN A 15 -11.87 11.46 -10.96
N GLN A 16 -11.16 11.84 -9.90
CA GLN A 16 -9.75 12.16 -9.98
C GLN A 16 -9.07 10.87 -10.47
N VAL A 17 -8.97 10.73 -11.79
CA VAL A 17 -8.27 9.67 -12.50
C VAL A 17 -6.82 9.91 -12.15
N ARG A 18 -6.46 9.35 -11.02
CA ARG A 18 -5.14 9.30 -10.41
C ARG A 18 -4.31 8.35 -11.27
N THR A 19 -3.97 8.76 -12.48
CA THR A 19 -3.15 7.98 -13.41
C THR A 19 -1.65 8.08 -13.14
N VAL A 20 -1.22 8.79 -12.08
CA VAL A 20 0.22 8.89 -11.70
C VAL A 20 0.58 8.94 -10.20
N PRO A 21 -0.27 8.68 -9.18
CA PRO A 21 0.22 8.57 -7.81
C PRO A 21 1.01 7.28 -7.55
N ARG A 22 0.76 6.22 -8.33
CA ARG A 22 1.22 4.86 -7.98
C ARG A 22 2.75 4.70 -8.01
N ALA A 23 3.43 5.32 -8.97
CA ALA A 23 4.90 5.30 -9.06
C ALA A 23 5.58 6.25 -8.07
N LYS A 24 4.99 7.43 -7.81
CA LYS A 24 5.50 8.40 -6.83
C LYS A 24 5.37 7.88 -5.39
N ALA A 25 4.32 7.13 -5.11
CA ALA A 25 4.06 6.61 -3.77
C ALA A 25 5.08 5.54 -3.32
N LEU A 26 5.91 4.99 -4.22
CA LEU A 26 7.07 4.16 -3.83
C LEU A 26 8.33 4.98 -3.54
N GLN A 27 8.43 6.22 -4.00
CA GLN A 27 9.65 7.04 -3.86
C GLN A 27 9.85 7.54 -2.42
N HIS A 28 8.77 7.65 -1.64
CA HIS A 28 8.84 8.07 -0.23
C HIS A 28 8.92 6.89 0.75
N LEU A 29 8.83 5.64 0.27
CA LEU A 29 8.88 4.46 1.13
C LEU A 29 10.33 4.13 1.50
N ARG A 30 10.56 3.90 2.78
CA ARG A 30 11.84 3.37 3.28
C ARG A 30 11.82 1.87 3.08
N LEU A 31 12.47 1.42 2.00
CA LEU A 31 12.62 0.01 1.70
C LEU A 31 13.64 -0.63 2.67
N PRO A 32 13.26 -1.64 3.46
CA PRO A 32 14.21 -2.31 4.35
C PRO A 32 15.27 -3.06 3.54
N GLU A 33 16.53 -3.08 4.00
CA GLU A 33 17.62 -3.81 3.32
C GLU A 33 17.30 -5.30 3.13
N ARG A 34 16.52 -5.88 4.04
CA ARG A 34 16.06 -7.27 3.93
C ARG A 34 15.20 -7.50 2.68
N LEU A 35 14.45 -6.50 2.22
CA LEU A 35 13.64 -6.58 1.01
C LEU A 35 14.53 -6.70 -0.23
N LEU A 36 15.62 -5.94 -0.23
CA LEU A 36 16.65 -5.95 -1.28
C LEU A 36 17.47 -7.25 -1.29
N ARG A 37 17.44 -8.01 -0.19
CA ARG A 37 18.08 -9.33 -0.08
C ARG A 37 17.16 -10.49 -0.47
N LEU A 38 15.90 -10.23 -0.80
CA LEU A 38 15.01 -11.25 -1.34
C LEU A 38 15.42 -11.59 -2.79
N LYS A 39 14.98 -12.74 -3.29
CA LYS A 39 15.12 -13.08 -4.72
C LYS A 39 14.40 -12.03 -5.57
N ASP A 40 14.92 -11.71 -6.75
CA ASP A 40 14.38 -10.68 -7.65
C ASP A 40 12.87 -10.85 -7.92
N GLU A 41 12.42 -12.09 -8.11
CA GLU A 41 11.00 -12.41 -8.33
C GLU A 41 10.14 -12.04 -7.11
N GLN A 42 10.65 -12.31 -5.90
CA GLN A 42 9.96 -12.02 -4.65
C GLN A 42 9.96 -10.51 -4.37
N GLN A 43 11.08 -9.84 -4.64
CA GLN A 43 11.19 -8.39 -4.50
C GLN A 43 10.23 -7.68 -5.46
N SER A 44 10.26 -8.06 -6.74
CA SER A 44 9.37 -7.50 -7.77
C SER A 44 7.90 -7.74 -7.43
N GLY A 45 7.55 -8.96 -7.01
CA GLY A 45 6.21 -9.30 -6.56
C GLY A 45 5.77 -8.47 -5.34
N ALA A 46 6.65 -8.30 -4.36
CA ALA A 46 6.36 -7.52 -3.16
C ALA A 46 6.14 -6.04 -3.49
N LEU A 47 6.95 -5.45 -4.37
CA LEU A 47 6.79 -4.06 -4.82
C LEU A 47 5.47 -3.85 -5.58
N VAL A 48 5.08 -4.79 -6.44
CA VAL A 48 3.79 -4.74 -7.15
C VAL A 48 2.62 -4.85 -6.18
N ALA A 49 2.71 -5.75 -5.20
CA ALA A 49 1.68 -5.96 -4.19
C ALA A 49 1.57 -4.75 -3.23
N LEU A 50 2.68 -4.14 -2.81
CA LEU A 50 2.71 -2.92 -2.00
C LEU A 50 2.02 -1.75 -2.70
N GLN A 51 2.11 -1.65 -4.02
CA GLN A 51 1.40 -0.60 -4.75
C GLN A 51 -0.13 -0.73 -4.71
N GLN A 52 -0.66 -1.91 -4.36
CA GLN A 52 -2.11 -2.14 -4.16
C GLN A 52 -2.58 -1.79 -2.75
N VAL A 53 -1.65 -1.67 -1.80
CA VAL A 53 -1.94 -1.21 -0.44
C VAL A 53 -2.16 0.30 -0.46
N ASP A 54 -3.05 0.79 0.41
CA ASP A 54 -3.22 2.22 0.62
C ASP A 54 -1.93 2.89 1.08
N GLU A 55 -1.62 4.05 0.50
CA GLU A 55 -0.39 4.81 0.76
C GLU A 55 -0.01 4.95 2.25
N PRO A 56 -0.93 5.31 3.18
CA PRO A 56 -0.59 5.42 4.61
C PRO A 56 -0.19 4.09 5.26
N LEU A 57 -0.63 2.95 4.72
CA LEU A 57 -0.38 1.63 5.31
C LEU A 57 0.92 0.99 4.79
N ARG A 58 1.44 1.42 3.64
CA ARG A 58 2.61 0.78 2.99
C ARG A 58 3.85 0.79 3.89
N GLN A 59 4.13 1.91 4.54
CA GLN A 59 5.30 2.01 5.43
C GLN A 59 5.08 1.16 6.68
N ALA A 60 3.88 1.20 7.26
CA ALA A 60 3.54 0.38 8.43
C ALA A 60 3.64 -1.13 8.16
N VAL A 61 3.26 -1.58 6.95
CA VAL A 61 3.45 -2.97 6.49
C VAL A 61 4.94 -3.33 6.43
N LEU A 62 5.78 -2.46 5.86
CA LEU A 62 7.23 -2.69 5.79
C LEU A 62 7.89 -2.69 7.17
N ASP A 63 7.49 -1.77 8.05
CA ASP A 63 8.01 -1.64 9.41
C ASP A 63 7.65 -2.86 10.26
N GLU A 64 6.39 -3.31 10.21
CA GLU A 64 5.95 -4.53 10.89
C GLU A 64 6.71 -5.75 10.37
N TRP A 65 6.83 -5.88 9.05
CA TRP A 65 7.55 -6.99 8.43
C TRP A 65 9.00 -7.05 8.89
N ASP A 66 9.72 -5.93 8.83
CA ASP A 66 11.13 -5.91 9.21
C ASP A 66 11.32 -6.11 10.73
N ALA A 67 10.46 -5.50 11.56
CA ALA A 67 10.47 -5.70 13.01
C ALA A 67 10.22 -7.18 13.36
N ARG A 68 9.23 -7.82 12.73
CA ARG A 68 8.93 -9.23 12.98
C ARG A 68 10.05 -10.14 12.47
N CYS A 69 10.65 -9.83 11.32
CA CYS A 69 11.76 -10.62 10.83
C CYS A 69 13.05 -10.43 11.66
N ARG A 70 13.20 -9.32 12.41
CA ARG A 70 14.27 -9.15 13.42
C ARG A 70 13.98 -9.90 14.71
N ASN A 71 12.74 -9.84 15.20
CA ASN A 71 12.39 -10.32 16.53
C ASN A 71 11.94 -11.80 16.56
N SER A 72 11.78 -12.46 15.41
CA SER A 72 11.33 -13.84 15.32
C SER A 72 12.05 -14.58 14.20
N ALA A 73 12.23 -15.89 14.37
CA ALA A 73 12.70 -16.79 13.32
C ALA A 73 11.58 -16.99 12.26
N VAL A 74 11.28 -15.94 11.50
CA VAL A 74 10.34 -16.00 10.38
C VAL A 74 10.92 -16.95 9.34
N ARG A 75 10.35 -18.16 9.26
CA ARG A 75 10.84 -19.24 8.38
C ARG A 75 10.83 -18.87 6.89
N ASN A 76 9.88 -18.02 6.49
CA ASN A 76 9.80 -17.49 5.13
C ASN A 76 9.45 -15.99 5.18
N PRO A 77 10.47 -15.10 5.16
CA PRO A 77 10.26 -13.66 5.21
C PRO A 77 9.41 -13.13 4.06
N ALA A 78 9.62 -13.64 2.83
CA ALA A 78 8.85 -13.21 1.68
C ALA A 78 7.38 -13.61 1.81
N GLY A 79 7.11 -14.88 2.14
CA GLY A 79 5.73 -15.38 2.33
C GLY A 79 4.97 -14.61 3.43
N TYR A 80 5.65 -14.26 4.51
CA TYR A 80 5.06 -13.46 5.57
C TYR A 80 4.72 -12.03 5.09
N LEU A 81 5.62 -11.38 4.34
CA LEU A 81 5.38 -10.06 3.74
C LEU A 81 4.14 -10.07 2.85
N PHE A 82 4.02 -11.06 1.95
CA PHE A 82 2.83 -11.20 1.11
C PHE A 82 1.56 -11.38 1.94
N GLY A 83 1.62 -12.16 3.02
CA GLY A 83 0.49 -12.35 3.93
C GLY A 83 0.00 -11.03 4.54
N ILE A 84 0.89 -10.19 5.06
CA ILE A 84 0.49 -8.90 5.65
C ILE A 84 0.10 -7.86 4.60
N ILE A 85 0.70 -7.88 3.40
CA ILE A 85 0.27 -7.06 2.27
C ILE A 85 -1.15 -7.41 1.86
N GLN A 86 -1.47 -8.71 1.75
CA GLN A 86 -2.82 -9.18 1.41
C GLN A 86 -3.84 -8.74 2.48
N LYS A 87 -3.48 -8.81 3.77
CA LYS A 87 -4.32 -8.26 4.84
C LYS A 87 -4.55 -6.75 4.67
N ALA A 88 -3.52 -6.00 4.27
CA ALA A 88 -3.63 -4.56 4.09
C ALA A 88 -4.50 -4.18 2.90
N ILE A 89 -4.39 -4.91 1.78
CA ILE A 89 -5.28 -4.76 0.62
C ILE A 89 -6.74 -5.02 1.00
N ARG A 90 -6.99 -5.97 1.91
CA ARG A 90 -8.34 -6.32 2.40
C ARG A 90 -8.87 -5.35 3.47
N GLY A 91 -8.06 -4.38 3.91
CA GLY A 91 -8.41 -3.51 5.04
C GLY A 91 -8.39 -4.22 6.41
N GLU A 92 -7.81 -5.41 6.50
CA GLU A 92 -7.69 -6.23 7.71
C GLU A 92 -6.34 -6.06 8.42
N PHE A 93 -5.44 -5.24 7.85
CA PHE A 93 -4.14 -4.99 8.44
C PHE A 93 -4.25 -4.06 9.65
N LYS A 94 -3.76 -4.56 10.79
CA LYS A 94 -3.57 -3.79 12.02
C LYS A 94 -2.08 -3.80 12.33
N ALA A 95 -1.44 -2.64 12.14
CA ALA A 95 -0.01 -2.50 12.40
C ALA A 95 0.27 -2.69 13.89
N TRP A 96 0.97 -3.75 14.25
CA TRP A 96 1.39 -3.98 15.64
C TRP A 96 2.53 -3.02 16.04
N ALA A 97 3.35 -2.60 15.08
CA ALA A 97 4.44 -1.64 15.31
C ALA A 97 3.98 -0.19 15.60
N GLY A 98 2.66 0.08 15.56
CA GLY A 98 2.06 1.38 15.88
C GLY A 98 1.16 1.39 17.13
N ASP A 99 0.88 0.24 17.74
CA ASP A 99 0.03 0.12 18.94
C ASP A 99 0.87 0.10 20.22
N ASN A 100 1.82 1.03 20.34
CA ASN A 100 2.46 1.33 21.61
C ASN A 100 2.38 2.84 21.84
N GLY A 101 1.14 3.32 21.88
CA GLY A 101 0.76 4.68 22.20
C GLY A 101 -0.23 4.70 23.36
N ALA A 102 0.25 4.33 24.55
CA ALA A 102 -0.30 4.73 25.84
C ALA A 102 0.82 4.63 26.90
#